data_AF-A0A199VYJ8-F1
#
_entry.id   AF-A0A199VYJ8-F1
#
_cell.length_a   1.000
_cell.length_b   1.000
_cell.length_c   1.000
_cell.angle_alpha   90.00
_cell.angle_beta   90.00
_cell.angle_gamma   90.00
#
_symmetry.space_group_name_H-M   'P 1'
#
loop_
_entity.id
_entity.type
_entity.pdbx_description
1 polymer ?
#
loop_
_entity_poly.entity_id
_entity_poly.type
_entity_poly.pdbx_seq_one_letter_code
_entity_poly.pdbx_strand_id
1 'polypeptide(L)'
;MGSLGMKMERKSSIESEPRTLTLEQLRFAREAALYVLSTKTAEEAFRIFTDGLKPMLTTMRSETDSDDEAEMIDCVVMDDHINNLLIKKDIVTAPF
;
A
#
# COMPACT_ATOMS: atom_id res chain seq x y z
N MET A 1 -36.91 28.11 -7.79
CA MET A 1 -36.73 26.67 -8.07
C MET A 1 -35.45 26.22 -7.40
N GLY A 2 -35.53 25.44 -6.31
CA GLY A 2 -34.35 24.90 -5.64
C GLY A 2 -33.82 23.70 -6.42
N SER A 3 -32.54 23.75 -6.81
CA SER A 3 -31.82 22.58 -7.28
C SER A 3 -31.75 21.58 -6.12
N LEU A 4 -32.43 20.43 -6.25
CA LEU A 4 -32.19 19.29 -5.36
C LEU A 4 -30.79 18.81 -5.65
N GLY A 5 -29.82 19.32 -4.87
CA GLY A 5 -28.48 18.76 -4.81
C GLY A 5 -28.61 17.30 -4.41
N MET A 6 -28.59 16.41 -5.40
CA MET A 6 -28.45 14.98 -5.19
C MET A 6 -27.08 14.83 -4.53
N LYS A 7 -27.05 14.72 -3.20
CA LYS A 7 -25.85 14.36 -2.45
C LYS A 7 -25.39 13.02 -3.01
N MET A 8 -24.34 13.06 -3.82
CA MET A 8 -23.66 11.85 -4.26
C MET A 8 -22.96 11.28 -3.04
N GLU A 9 -23.65 10.39 -2.34
CA GLU A 9 -23.09 9.69 -1.18
C GLU A 9 -21.95 8.81 -1.68
N ARG A 10 -20.73 9.07 -1.20
CA ARG A 10 -19.60 8.17 -1.45
C ARG A 10 -19.92 6.85 -0.76
N LYS A 11 -20.25 5.82 -1.51
CA LYS A 11 -20.23 4.45 -1.01
C LYS A 11 -18.78 4.04 -0.84
N SER A 12 -18.46 3.36 0.26
CA SER A 12 -17.12 2.79 0.46
C SER A 12 -16.90 1.71 -0.62
N SER A 13 -15.92 1.92 -1.51
CA SER A 13 -15.68 1.02 -2.65
C SER A 13 -15.47 -0.45 -2.23
N ILE A 14 -15.03 -0.68 -0.98
CA ILE A 14 -14.81 -2.00 -0.40
C ILE A 14 -16.05 -2.89 -0.33
N GLU A 15 -17.26 -2.34 -0.21
CA GLU A 15 -18.50 -3.13 -0.17
C GLU A 15 -19.00 -3.48 -1.58
N SER A 16 -18.61 -2.69 -2.58
CA SER A 16 -18.98 -2.89 -3.99
C SER A 16 -17.98 -3.73 -4.77
N GLU A 17 -16.77 -3.91 -4.27
CA GLU A 17 -15.70 -4.63 -4.95
C GLU A 17 -15.81 -6.15 -4.73
N PRO A 18 -15.65 -6.97 -5.78
CA PRO A 18 -15.55 -8.41 -5.62
C PRO A 18 -14.28 -8.75 -4.82
N ARG A 19 -14.39 -9.66 -3.85
CA ARG A 19 -13.22 -10.12 -3.11
C ARG A 19 -12.24 -10.83 -4.04
N THR A 20 -11.01 -10.35 -4.07
CA THR A 20 -9.91 -10.97 -4.83
C THR A 20 -9.60 -12.40 -4.40
N LEU A 21 -9.79 -12.72 -3.11
CA LEU A 21 -9.54 -14.03 -2.53
C LEU A 21 -10.74 -14.48 -1.68
N THR A 22 -11.02 -15.78 -1.69
CA THR A 22 -11.92 -16.41 -0.71
C THR A 22 -11.28 -16.42 0.69
N LEU A 23 -12.09 -16.67 1.74
CA LEU A 23 -11.57 -16.75 3.10
C LEU A 23 -10.52 -17.87 3.26
N GLU A 24 -10.73 -18.99 2.60
CA GLU A 24 -9.80 -20.13 2.60
C GLU A 24 -8.48 -19.77 1.92
N GLN A 25 -8.54 -19.14 0.75
CA GLN A 25 -7.36 -18.69 0.03
C GLN A 25 -6.57 -17.64 0.83
N LEU A 26 -7.27 -16.73 1.51
CA LEU A 26 -6.64 -15.75 2.39
C LEU A 26 -5.91 -16.42 3.55
N ARG A 27 -6.55 -17.39 4.23
CA ARG A 27 -5.92 -18.16 5.32
C ARG A 27 -4.71 -18.93 4.80
N PHE A 28 -4.84 -19.62 3.67
CA PHE A 28 -3.74 -20.34 3.06
C PHE A 28 -2.56 -19.42 2.73
N ALA A 29 -2.82 -18.28 2.07
CA ALA A 29 -1.79 -17.29 1.75
C ALA A 29 -1.09 -16.76 3.00
N ARG A 30 -1.84 -16.53 4.08
CA ARG A 30 -1.29 -16.11 5.38
C ARG A 30 -0.34 -17.15 5.96
N GLU A 31 -0.74 -18.41 6.01
CA GLU A 31 0.10 -19.48 6.56
C GLU A 31 1.34 -19.71 5.68
N ALA A 32 1.21 -19.61 4.36
CA ALA A 32 2.35 -19.67 3.45
C ALA A 32 3.33 -18.50 3.66
N ALA A 33 2.83 -17.29 3.86
CA ALA A 33 3.68 -16.12 4.15
C ALA A 33 4.41 -16.29 5.50
N LEU A 34 3.72 -16.77 6.53
CA LEU A 34 4.33 -17.08 7.83
C LEU A 34 5.41 -18.15 7.73
N TYR A 35 5.20 -19.17 6.90
CA TYR A 35 6.21 -20.19 6.64
C TYR A 35 7.48 -19.59 6.02
N VAL A 36 7.34 -18.71 5.02
CA VAL A 36 8.49 -18.04 4.40
C VAL A 36 9.24 -17.19 5.43
N LEU A 37 8.53 -16.38 6.21
CA LEU A 37 9.13 -15.50 7.22
C LEU A 37 9.83 -16.25 8.36
N SER A 38 9.37 -17.46 8.69
CA SER A 38 9.95 -18.26 9.79
C SER A 38 11.09 -19.16 9.35
N THR A 39 11.20 -19.49 8.06
CA THR A 39 12.15 -20.50 7.57
C THR A 39 13.24 -19.95 6.64
N LYS A 40 13.03 -18.77 6.04
CA LYS A 40 13.96 -18.15 5.09
C LYS A 40 14.72 -17.01 5.74
N THR A 41 15.89 -16.68 5.16
CA THR A 41 16.61 -15.47 5.58
C THR A 41 15.83 -14.22 5.15
N ALA A 42 16.14 -13.07 5.74
CA ALA A 42 15.50 -11.81 5.40
C ALA A 42 15.65 -11.49 3.89
N GLU A 43 16.82 -11.73 3.32
CA GLU A 43 17.13 -11.45 1.91
C GLU A 43 16.36 -12.39 0.98
N GLU A 44 16.24 -13.67 1.34
CA GLU A 44 15.43 -14.64 0.59
C GLU A 44 13.94 -14.33 0.66
N ALA A 45 13.43 -14.01 1.86
CA ALA A 45 12.04 -13.61 2.04
C ALA A 45 11.73 -12.34 1.24
N PHE A 46 12.61 -11.34 1.30
CA PHE A 46 12.48 -10.11 0.53
C PHE A 46 12.37 -10.40 -0.97
N ARG A 47 13.26 -11.24 -1.51
CA ARG A 47 13.18 -11.68 -2.92
C ARG A 47 11.84 -12.36 -3.20
N ILE A 48 11.42 -13.33 -2.40
CA ILE A 48 10.15 -14.05 -2.61
C ILE A 48 8.95 -13.10 -2.69
N PHE A 49 8.90 -12.08 -1.83
CA PHE A 49 7.76 -11.15 -1.78
C PHE A 49 7.80 -10.04 -2.83
N THR A 50 8.97 -9.75 -3.40
CA THR A 50 9.16 -8.59 -4.29
C THR A 50 9.56 -8.96 -5.73
N ASP A 51 9.90 -10.22 -5.97
CA ASP A 51 10.28 -10.68 -7.31
C ASP A 51 9.13 -10.48 -8.30
N GLY A 52 9.46 -9.90 -9.45
CA GLY A 52 8.49 -9.54 -10.51
C GLY A 52 7.60 -8.32 -10.22
N LEU A 53 7.71 -7.66 -9.07
CA LEU A 53 6.99 -6.41 -8.81
C LEU A 53 7.70 -5.23 -9.48
N LYS A 54 6.92 -4.35 -10.12
CA LYS A 54 7.41 -3.05 -10.59
C LYS A 54 7.18 -2.01 -9.52
N PRO A 55 8.20 -1.23 -9.10
CA PRO A 55 8.00 -0.10 -8.22
C PRO A 55 6.97 0.85 -8.82
N MET A 56 5.94 1.21 -8.05
CA MET A 56 5.08 2.33 -8.44
C MET A 56 5.87 3.62 -8.21
N LEU A 57 6.29 4.27 -9.29
CA LEU A 57 6.78 5.65 -9.24
C LEU A 57 5.67 6.51 -8.65
N THR A 58 5.81 6.91 -7.40
CA THR A 58 4.95 7.94 -6.83
C THR A 58 5.28 9.23 -7.56
N THR A 59 4.40 9.67 -8.45
CA THR A 59 4.50 11.04 -8.99
C THR A 59 4.14 12.00 -7.87
N MET A 60 5.07 12.26 -6.96
CA MET A 60 5.02 13.51 -6.21
C MET A 60 5.27 14.60 -7.24
N ARG A 61 4.19 15.14 -7.80
CA ARG A 61 4.25 16.40 -8.55
C ARG A 61 4.62 17.47 -7.53
N SER A 62 5.92 17.71 -7.35
CA SER A 62 6.36 19.00 -6.84
C SER A 62 6.07 19.98 -7.96
N GLU A 63 5.07 20.82 -7.79
CA GLU A 63 4.90 22.01 -8.61
C GLU A 63 5.99 23.00 -8.23
N THR A 64 7.22 22.71 -8.67
CA THR A 64 8.34 23.64 -8.63
C THR A 64 9.13 23.38 -9.90
N ASP A 65 8.88 24.22 -10.91
CA ASP A 65 9.79 24.44 -12.03
C ASP A 65 11.14 24.91 -11.45
N SER A 66 12.00 23.95 -11.15
CA SER A 66 13.40 24.16 -10.82
C SER A 66 14.16 22.98 -11.43
N ASP A 67 15.05 23.28 -12.38
CA ASP A 67 15.93 22.34 -13.08
C ASP A 67 16.98 21.72 -12.14
N ASP A 68 16.56 20.97 -11.12
CA ASP A 68 17.45 20.24 -10.23
C ASP A 68 17.28 18.74 -10.45
N GLU A 69 18.36 18.13 -10.91
CA GLU A 69 18.59 16.69 -11.11
C GLU A 69 17.80 15.84 -10.10
N ALA A 70 16.86 15.05 -10.63
CA ALA A 70 16.03 14.17 -9.83
C ALA A 70 16.91 13.09 -9.16
N GLU A 71 17.31 13.35 -7.92
CA GLU A 71 17.92 12.36 -7.03
C GLU A 71 16.96 11.16 -6.95
N MET A 72 17.39 10.04 -7.56
CA MET A 72 16.74 8.75 -7.41
C MET A 72 16.80 8.38 -5.93
N ILE A 73 15.67 8.49 -5.23
CA ILE A 73 15.58 8.02 -3.85
C ILE A 73 15.86 6.52 -3.87
N ASP A 74 17.07 6.15 -3.45
CA ASP A 74 17.48 4.78 -3.24
C ASP A 74 16.60 4.21 -2.12
N CYS A 75 15.70 3.30 -2.48
CA CYS A 75 14.79 2.64 -1.55
C CYS A 75 15.51 1.76 -0.50
N VAL A 76 16.83 1.82 -0.39
CA VAL A 76 17.66 0.99 0.49
C VAL A 76 17.86 1.64 1.87
N VAL A 77 17.41 2.89 2.09
CA VAL A 77 17.36 3.49 3.44
C VAL A 77 15.91 3.55 3.94
N MET A 78 15.45 2.43 4.50
CA MET A 78 14.04 2.17 4.84
C MET A 78 13.68 2.29 6.33
N ASP A 79 14.48 2.94 7.18
CA ASP A 79 14.18 2.91 8.63
C ASP A 79 13.38 4.11 9.17
N ASP A 80 13.54 5.34 8.66
CA ASP A 80 12.91 6.51 9.30
C ASP A 80 11.68 7.08 8.57
N HIS A 81 11.63 6.95 7.24
CA HIS A 81 10.56 7.56 6.43
C HIS A 81 9.29 6.70 6.37
N ILE A 82 9.41 5.37 6.39
CA ILE A 82 8.23 4.49 6.45
C ILE A 82 7.57 4.58 7.81
N ASN A 83 8.31 4.65 8.91
CA ASN A 83 7.71 4.84 10.23
C ASN A 83 6.91 6.15 10.27
N ASN A 84 7.44 7.25 9.75
CA ASN A 84 6.67 8.49 9.65
C ASN A 84 5.46 8.39 8.72
N LEU A 85 5.50 7.64 7.61
CA LEU A 85 4.36 7.47 6.71
C LEU A 85 3.31 6.48 7.23
N LEU A 86 3.74 5.45 7.97
CA LEU A 86 2.90 4.43 8.60
C LEU A 86 2.24 4.99 9.88
N ILE A 87 2.93 5.88 10.60
CA ILE A 87 2.41 6.61 11.76
C ILE A 87 1.51 7.77 11.33
N LYS A 88 1.74 8.41 10.17
CA LYS A 88 0.87 9.47 9.61
C LYS A 88 -0.33 8.95 8.83
N LYS A 89 -0.35 7.66 8.45
CA LYS A 89 -1.60 7.01 8.07
C LYS A 89 -2.40 6.91 9.34
N ASP A 90 -3.44 7.71 9.42
CA ASP A 90 -4.52 7.63 10.39
C ASP A 90 -5.08 6.19 10.36
N ILE A 91 -4.41 5.28 11.08
CA ILE A 91 -4.91 3.96 11.48
C ILE A 91 -5.95 4.25 12.55
N VAL A 92 -7.03 4.91 12.12
CA VAL A 92 -8.31 4.73 12.75
C VAL A 92 -8.53 3.23 12.69
N THR A 93 -8.35 2.55 13.81
CA THR A 93 -8.92 1.23 14.07
C THR A 93 -10.37 1.35 13.64
N ALA A 94 -10.67 0.91 12.42
CA ALA A 94 -12.01 0.97 11.89
C ALA A 94 -12.87 0.14 12.86
N PRO A 95 -13.90 0.75 13.48
CA PRO A 95 -14.79 -0.02 14.33
C PRO A 95 -15.47 -1.07 13.45
N PHE A 96 -15.40 -2.32 13.88
CA PHE A 96 -16.16 -3.42 13.29
C PHE A 96 -17.67 -3.18 13.47
#